data_AF-A0A2P6W3H1-F1
#
_entry.id   AF-A0A2P6W3H1-F1
#
_cell.length_a   1.000
_cell.length_b   1.000
_cell.length_c   1.000
_cell.angle_alpha   90.00
_cell.angle_beta   90.00
_cell.angle_gamma   90.00
#
_symmetry.space_group_name_H-M   'P 1'
#
loop_
_entity.id
_entity.type
_entity.pdbx_description
1 polymer ?
#
loop_
_entity_poly.entity_id
_entity_poly.type
_entity_poly.pdbx_seq_one_letter_code
_entity_poly.pdbx_strand_id
1 'polypeptide(L)'
;EARKVFQNVFDHETSKALMKLSEREVVEKVYGVVESGKESVVFLADTPEGERVILKIYMRRAGSFREMKRYLRGDKRFRNVKDDRRSIINKWCKKEYRNLKIARDYVNCPKPVNVHENILIMEFIGENFSPYPKMKDVEVENPQE
;
A
#
# COMPACT_ATOMS: atom_id res chain seq x y z
N GLU A 1 8.07 -13.69 -14.59
CA GLU A 1 7.74 -13.40 -13.17
C GLU A 1 6.61 -12.38 -12.98
N ALA A 2 6.60 -11.26 -13.70
CA ALA A 2 5.55 -10.23 -13.59
C ALA A 2 4.12 -10.81 -13.58
N ARG A 3 3.78 -11.70 -14.52
CA ARG A 3 2.44 -12.34 -14.60
C ARG A 3 2.00 -13.04 -13.31
N LYS A 4 2.93 -13.65 -12.56
CA LYS A 4 2.65 -14.33 -11.30
C LYS A 4 2.38 -13.34 -10.17
N VAL A 5 3.11 -12.22 -10.15
CA VAL A 5 2.89 -11.10 -9.21
C VAL A 5 1.53 -10.48 -9.44
N PHE A 6 1.15 -10.21 -10.69
CA PHE A 6 -0.17 -9.71 -11.03
C PHE A 6 -1.29 -10.68 -10.59
N GLN A 7 -1.15 -11.99 -10.84
CA GLN A 7 -2.15 -12.98 -10.42
C GLN A 7 -2.32 -13.08 -8.89
N ASN A 8 -1.27 -12.81 -8.12
CA ASN A 8 -1.33 -12.88 -6.65
C ASN A 8 -2.11 -11.71 -6.03
N VAL A 9 -2.32 -10.62 -6.77
CA VAL A 9 -2.86 -9.36 -6.27
C VAL A 9 -4.21 -9.03 -6.89
N PHE A 10 -4.35 -9.21 -8.21
CA PHE A 10 -5.56 -8.84 -8.95
C PHE A 10 -6.57 -9.99 -8.98
N ASP A 11 -7.14 -10.30 -7.81
CA ASP A 11 -8.39 -11.07 -7.76
C ASP A 11 -9.60 -10.20 -8.12
N HIS A 12 -10.74 -10.84 -8.37
CA HIS A 12 -11.98 -10.17 -8.78
C HIS A 12 -12.38 -8.99 -7.89
N GLU A 13 -12.21 -9.16 -6.58
CA GLU A 13 -12.59 -8.13 -5.61
C GLU A 13 -11.61 -6.96 -5.60
N THR A 14 -10.33 -7.22 -5.82
CA THR A 14 -9.30 -6.18 -5.95
C THR A 14 -9.47 -5.41 -7.26
N SER A 15 -9.80 -6.09 -8.37
CA SER A 15 -10.11 -5.45 -9.65
C SER A 15 -11.33 -4.54 -9.55
N LYS A 16 -12.41 -4.98 -8.88
CA LYS A 16 -13.57 -4.12 -8.58
C LYS A 16 -13.21 -2.91 -7.72
N ALA A 17 -12.35 -3.10 -6.72
CA ALA A 17 -11.90 -2.01 -5.87
C ALA A 17 -11.10 -0.96 -6.67
N LEU A 18 -10.25 -1.41 -7.60
CA LEU A 18 -9.51 -0.52 -8.49
C LEU A 18 -10.44 0.22 -9.47
N MET A 19 -11.41 -0.48 -10.07
CA MET A 19 -12.44 0.15 -10.92
C MET A 19 -13.18 1.26 -10.18
N LYS A 20 -13.60 1.02 -8.93
CA LYS A 20 -14.23 2.04 -8.08
C LYS A 20 -13.33 3.23 -7.77
N LEU A 21 -12.01 3.03 -7.67
CA LEU A 21 -11.06 4.12 -7.48
C LEU A 21 -10.92 4.96 -8.76
N SER A 22 -10.98 4.32 -9.93
CA SER A 22 -10.98 5.01 -11.22
C SER A 22 -12.29 5.77 -11.48
N GLU A 23 -13.44 5.16 -11.21
CA GLU A 23 -14.77 5.80 -11.29
C GLU A 23 -14.90 7.03 -10.37
N ARG A 24 -14.12 7.07 -9.28
CA ARG A 24 -14.08 8.19 -8.33
C ARG A 24 -13.00 9.21 -8.63
N GLU A 25 -12.35 9.10 -9.79
CA GLU A 25 -11.29 10.02 -10.21
C GLU A 25 -10.13 10.07 -9.20
N VAL A 26 -9.81 8.93 -8.55
CA VAL A 26 -8.68 8.83 -7.61
C VAL A 26 -7.44 8.25 -8.29
N VAL A 27 -7.63 7.39 -9.29
CA VAL A 27 -6.55 6.76 -10.06
C VAL A 27 -6.96 6.72 -11.52
N GLU A 28 -6.14 7.29 -12.40
CA GLU A 28 -6.37 7.28 -13.84
C GLU A 28 -5.66 6.09 -14.50
N LYS A 29 -4.36 5.92 -14.19
CA LYS A 29 -3.51 4.96 -14.89
C LYS A 29 -2.59 4.22 -13.94
N VAL A 30 -2.57 2.89 -14.02
CA VAL A 30 -1.65 2.05 -13.25
C VAL A 30 -0.53 1.55 -14.16
N TYR A 31 0.72 1.74 -13.72
CA TYR A 31 1.92 1.30 -14.41
C TYR A 31 2.40 -0.07 -13.91
N GLY A 32 3.71 -0.32 -14.00
CA GLY A 32 4.35 -1.53 -13.54
C GLY A 32 4.46 -1.66 -12.02
N VAL A 33 4.93 -2.84 -11.63
CA VAL A 33 5.30 -3.14 -10.25
C VAL A 33 6.57 -2.38 -9.89
N VAL A 34 6.52 -1.60 -8.81
CA VAL A 34 7.68 -0.94 -8.21
C VAL A 34 8.39 -1.92 -7.27
N GLU A 35 7.61 -2.61 -6.43
CA GLU A 35 8.13 -3.56 -5.47
C GLU A 35 7.13 -4.69 -5.17
N SER A 36 7.63 -5.90 -4.99
CA SER A 36 6.85 -7.05 -4.53
C SER A 36 7.35 -7.52 -3.16
N GLY A 37 6.49 -7.46 -2.15
CA GLY A 37 6.78 -7.95 -0.81
C GLY A 37 6.03 -9.26 -0.47
N LYS A 38 6.16 -9.69 0.78
CA LYS A 38 5.47 -10.90 1.30
C LYS A 38 3.95 -10.73 1.42
N GLU A 39 3.49 -9.52 1.69
CA GLU A 39 2.10 -9.23 2.07
C GLU A 39 1.38 -8.29 1.09
N SER A 40 2.13 -7.56 0.28
CA SER A 40 1.61 -6.55 -0.64
C SER A 40 2.52 -6.40 -1.85
N VAL A 41 1.95 -5.86 -2.92
CA VAL A 41 2.69 -5.39 -4.09
C VAL A 41 2.42 -3.90 -4.25
N VAL A 42 3.46 -3.19 -4.64
CA VAL A 42 3.49 -1.75 -4.80
C VAL A 42 3.54 -1.44 -6.30
N PHE A 43 2.60 -0.64 -6.77
CA PHE A 43 2.50 -0.19 -8.15
C PHE A 43 2.65 1.32 -8.22
N LEU A 44 3.25 1.79 -9.31
CA LEU A 44 3.22 3.20 -9.67
C LEU A 44 1.92 3.49 -10.41
N ALA A 45 1.32 4.65 -10.17
CA ALA A 45 0.13 5.10 -10.88
C ALA A 45 0.10 6.63 -11.00
N ASP A 46 -0.75 7.13 -11.89
CA ASP A 46 -1.10 8.54 -11.98
C ASP A 46 -2.54 8.77 -11.49
N THR A 47 -2.74 9.91 -10.85
CA THR A 47 -4.04 10.53 -10.60
C THR A 47 -4.53 11.25 -11.87
N PRO A 48 -5.83 11.58 -11.98
CA PRO A 48 -6.35 12.38 -13.10
C PRO A 48 -5.70 13.76 -13.25
N GLU A 49 -5.16 14.31 -12.16
CA GLU A 49 -4.42 15.58 -12.15
C GLU A 49 -2.98 15.44 -12.68
N GLY A 50 -2.55 14.23 -13.05
CA GLY A 50 -1.20 13.93 -13.51
C GLY A 50 -0.17 13.79 -12.38
N GLU A 51 -0.60 13.78 -11.12
CA GLU A 51 0.29 13.51 -9.99
C GLU A 51 0.60 12.01 -9.88
N ARG A 52 1.89 11.69 -9.67
CA ARG A 52 2.33 10.31 -9.43
C ARG A 52 2.04 9.88 -8.00
N VAL A 53 1.45 8.70 -7.88
CA VAL A 53 1.11 8.06 -6.61
C VAL A 53 1.54 6.60 -6.60
N ILE A 54 1.61 6.05 -5.39
CA ILE A 54 1.86 4.64 -5.14
C ILE A 54 0.56 3.95 -4.75
N LEU A 55 0.27 2.84 -5.43
CA LEU A 55 -0.78 1.88 -5.05
C LEU A 55 -0.14 0.70 -4.34
N LYS A 56 -0.25 0.66 -3.01
CA LYS A 56 0.12 -0.50 -2.22
C LYS A 56 -1.09 -1.40 -2.05
N ILE A 57 -1.08 -2.53 -2.76
CA ILE A 57 -2.18 -3.49 -2.78
C ILE A 57 -1.82 -4.70 -1.91
N TYR A 58 -2.58 -4.93 -0.86
CA TYR A 58 -2.39 -6.08 0.04
C TYR A 58 -2.96 -7.35 -0.59
N MET A 59 -2.16 -8.40 -0.62
CA MET A 59 -2.52 -9.68 -1.19
C MET A 59 -3.58 -10.35 -0.33
N ARG A 60 -4.76 -10.63 -0.90
CA ARG A 60 -5.87 -11.25 -0.15
C ARG A 60 -5.57 -12.69 0.29
N ARG A 61 -4.67 -13.39 -0.40
CA ARG A 61 -4.35 -14.81 -0.17
C ARG A 61 -2.95 -15.07 0.41
N ALA A 62 -2.06 -14.07 0.44
CA ALA A 62 -0.66 -14.24 0.87
C ALA A 62 -0.40 -13.67 2.27
N GLY A 63 0.61 -14.22 2.96
CA GLY A 63 1.03 -13.76 4.29
C GLY A 63 0.36 -14.50 5.47
N SER A 64 1.00 -14.39 6.63
CA SER A 64 0.60 -15.04 7.89
C SER A 64 -0.58 -14.32 8.54
N PHE A 65 -1.77 -14.88 8.32
CA PHE A 65 -3.01 -14.35 8.89
C PHE A 65 -2.97 -14.20 10.42
N ARG A 66 -2.28 -15.12 11.09
CA ARG A 66 -2.16 -15.15 12.55
C ARG A 66 -1.34 -13.98 13.07
N GLU A 67 -0.27 -13.62 12.38
CA GLU A 67 0.56 -12.46 12.75
C GLU A 67 -0.21 -11.17 12.53
N MET A 68 -0.89 -11.01 11.40
CA MET A 68 -1.76 -9.86 11.13
C MET A 68 -2.83 -9.71 12.24
N LYS A 69 -3.50 -10.79 12.67
CA LYS A 69 -4.43 -10.69 13.81
C LYS A 69 -3.74 -10.20 15.08
N ARG A 70 -2.54 -10.71 15.39
CA ARG A 70 -1.81 -10.36 16.62
C ARG A 70 -1.50 -8.86 16.70
N TYR A 71 -1.10 -8.24 15.60
CA TYR A 71 -0.80 -6.81 15.54
C TYR A 71 -2.04 -5.91 15.54
N LEU A 72 -3.23 -6.44 15.25
CA LEU A 72 -4.50 -5.72 15.43
C LEU A 72 -5.05 -5.85 16.86
N ARG A 73 -4.63 -6.89 17.61
CA ARG A 73 -5.06 -7.08 19.00
C ARG A 73 -4.53 -5.94 19.88
N GLY A 74 -5.41 -5.37 20.70
CA GLY A 74 -5.09 -4.29 21.63
C GLY A 74 -5.40 -2.89 21.10
N ASP A 75 -5.49 -2.70 19.79
CA ASP A 75 -5.84 -1.41 19.22
C ASP A 75 -7.37 -1.20 19.24
N LYS A 76 -7.81 -0.23 20.04
CA LYS A 76 -9.24 0.08 20.28
C LYS A 76 -10.00 0.37 18.98
N ARG A 77 -9.31 0.85 17.93
CA ARG A 77 -9.88 1.15 16.61
C ARG A 77 -10.35 -0.11 15.87
N PHE A 78 -10.01 -1.31 16.36
CA PHE A 78 -10.23 -2.60 15.72
C PHE A 78 -10.96 -3.64 16.60
N ARG A 79 -11.62 -3.22 17.69
CA ARG A 79 -12.32 -4.15 18.62
C ARG A 79 -13.45 -4.97 17.99
N ASN A 80 -14.08 -4.48 16.92
CA ASN A 80 -15.27 -5.09 16.30
C ASN A 80 -15.00 -5.61 14.87
N VAL A 81 -13.78 -6.04 14.57
CA VAL A 81 -13.45 -6.58 13.25
C VAL A 81 -13.91 -8.04 13.18
N LYS A 82 -14.68 -8.38 12.14
CA LYS A 82 -15.04 -9.77 11.86
C LYS A 82 -13.79 -10.62 11.70
N ASP A 83 -13.82 -11.84 12.20
CA ASP A 83 -12.67 -12.73 12.22
C ASP A 83 -12.37 -13.40 10.85
N ASP A 84 -12.78 -12.77 9.75
CA ASP A 84 -12.54 -13.24 8.40
C ASP A 84 -11.35 -12.51 7.76
N ARG A 85 -10.70 -13.21 6.82
CA ARG A 85 -9.45 -12.73 6.20
C ARG A 85 -9.62 -11.42 5.45
N ARG A 86 -10.73 -11.23 4.75
CA ARG A 86 -11.03 -10.01 4.00
C ARG A 86 -11.16 -8.82 4.94
N SER A 87 -11.97 -8.95 6.00
CA SER A 87 -12.18 -7.89 6.98
C SER A 87 -10.87 -7.46 7.65
N ILE A 88 -10.01 -8.42 7.99
CA ILE A 88 -8.71 -8.16 8.60
C ILE A 88 -7.76 -7.44 7.66
N ILE A 89 -7.63 -7.88 6.41
CA ILE A 89 -6.76 -7.23 5.42
C ILE A 89 -7.24 -5.80 5.13
N ASN A 90 -8.54 -5.60 4.94
CA ASN A 90 -9.10 -4.26 4.74
C ASN A 90 -8.85 -3.35 5.95
N LYS A 91 -8.93 -3.91 7.16
CA LYS A 91 -8.63 -3.15 8.39
C LYS A 91 -7.16 -2.87 8.56
N TRP A 92 -6.30 -3.78 8.14
CA TRP A 92 -4.86 -3.60 8.09
C TRP A 92 -4.46 -2.45 7.17
N CYS A 93 -5.01 -2.44 5.96
CA CYS A 93 -4.83 -1.36 5.00
C CYS A 93 -5.29 -0.01 5.58
N LYS A 94 -6.48 0.03 6.21
CA LYS A 94 -6.97 1.23 6.91
C LYS A 94 -6.11 1.63 8.11
N LYS A 95 -5.47 0.68 8.80
CA LYS A 95 -4.53 0.95 9.90
C LYS A 95 -3.31 1.66 9.36
N GLU A 96 -2.73 1.18 8.27
CA GLU A 96 -1.55 1.80 7.65
C GLU A 96 -1.86 3.23 7.17
N TYR A 97 -2.99 3.44 6.48
CA TYR A 97 -3.46 4.77 6.09
C TYR A 97 -3.54 5.73 7.31
N ARG A 98 -4.18 5.29 8.40
CA ARG A 98 -4.32 6.11 9.61
C ARG A 98 -2.99 6.36 10.30
N ASN A 99 -2.11 5.37 10.31
CA ASN A 99 -0.80 5.49 10.91
C ASN A 99 0.06 6.50 10.12
N LEU A 100 0.07 6.44 8.79
CA LEU A 100 0.74 7.45 7.95
C LEU A 100 0.16 8.86 8.19
N LYS A 101 -1.17 8.95 8.33
CA LYS A 101 -1.83 10.24 8.57
C LYS A 101 -1.39 10.89 9.88
N ILE A 102 -1.22 10.09 10.94
CA ILE A 102 -0.72 10.57 12.24
C ILE A 102 0.79 10.81 12.18
N ALA A 103 1.55 9.87 11.61
CA ALA A 103 3.00 9.91 11.57
C ALA A 103 3.54 11.14 10.83
N ARG A 104 2.82 11.62 9.81
CA ARG A 104 3.21 12.81 9.05
C ARG A 104 3.37 14.08 9.90
N ASP A 105 2.69 14.16 11.04
CA ASP A 105 2.84 15.29 11.97
C ASP A 105 4.13 15.20 12.81
N TYR A 106 4.85 14.06 12.77
CA TYR A 106 6.00 13.78 13.63
C TYR A 106 7.25 13.35 12.86
N VAL A 107 7.11 12.74 11.67
CA VAL A 107 8.22 12.20 10.89
C VAL A 107 7.98 12.36 9.39
N ASN A 108 9.07 12.40 8.62
CA ASN A 108 9.01 12.35 7.17
C ASN A 108 8.51 10.98 6.70
N CYS A 109 7.29 10.95 6.18
CA CYS A 109 6.70 9.75 5.59
C CYS A 109 5.77 10.11 4.41
N PRO A 110 5.50 9.16 3.50
CA PRO A 110 4.61 9.39 2.36
C PRO A 110 3.24 9.91 2.81
N LYS A 111 2.72 10.95 2.13
CA LYS A 111 1.37 11.47 2.35
C LYS A 111 0.35 10.38 2.00
N PRO A 112 -0.53 9.96 2.91
CA PRO A 112 -1.63 9.08 2.54
C PRO A 112 -2.67 9.86 1.73
N VAL A 113 -3.03 9.35 0.55
CA VAL A 113 -3.98 9.99 -0.37
C VAL A 113 -5.37 9.38 -0.18
N ASN A 114 -5.49 8.06 -0.34
CA ASN A 114 -6.77 7.36 -0.23
C ASN A 114 -6.60 5.93 0.29
N VAL A 115 -7.68 5.31 0.72
CA VAL A 115 -7.72 3.89 1.06
C VAL A 115 -9.06 3.28 0.67
N HIS A 116 -9.03 2.22 -0.13
CA HIS A 116 -10.23 1.51 -0.55
C HIS A 116 -10.00 0.00 -0.51
N GLU A 117 -10.83 -0.71 0.27
CA GLU A 117 -10.68 -2.15 0.51
C GLU A 117 -9.25 -2.52 0.95
N ASN A 118 -8.51 -3.24 0.09
CA ASN A 118 -7.13 -3.70 0.29
C ASN A 118 -6.11 -2.87 -0.50
N ILE A 119 -6.47 -1.66 -0.95
CA ILE A 119 -5.63 -0.75 -1.72
C ILE A 119 -5.38 0.51 -0.89
N LEU A 120 -4.12 0.78 -0.58
CA LEU A 120 -3.64 2.04 -0.01
C LEU A 120 -3.02 2.87 -1.13
N ILE A 121 -3.44 4.13 -1.24
CA ILE A 121 -2.86 5.10 -2.17
C ILE A 121 -2.09 6.14 -1.35
N MET A 122 -0.84 6.38 -1.71
CA MET A 122 0.04 7.31 -1.02
C MET A 122 0.96 8.05 -1.99
N GLU A 123 1.58 9.11 -1.52
CA GLU A 123 2.60 9.90 -2.22
C GLU A 123 3.69 9.01 -2.82
N PHE A 124 4.05 9.29 -4.07
CA PHE A 124 5.24 8.72 -4.68
C PHE A 124 6.49 9.47 -4.21
N ILE A 125 7.48 8.71 -3.74
CA ILE A 125 8.76 9.23 -3.28
C ILE A 125 9.84 8.82 -4.28
N GLY A 126 10.12 9.70 -5.23
CA GLY A 126 11.06 9.47 -6.32
C GLY A 126 10.90 10.47 -7.45
N GLU A 127 11.67 10.27 -8.51
CA GLU A 127 11.73 11.15 -9.68
C GLU A 127 11.74 10.33 -10.97
N ASN A 128 11.23 10.91 -12.06
CA ASN A 128 11.30 10.31 -13.40
C ASN A 128 10.86 8.83 -13.47
N PHE A 129 9.72 8.50 -12.85
CA PHE A 129 9.18 7.13 -12.73
C PHE A 129 10.03 6.15 -11.90
N SER A 130 11.12 6.60 -11.27
CA SER A 130 12.00 5.79 -10.43
C SER A 130 11.84 6.15 -8.96
N PRO A 131 11.57 5.17 -8.06
CA PRO A 131 11.65 5.43 -6.63
C PRO A 131 13.09 5.80 -6.24
N TYR A 132 13.24 6.61 -5.20
CA TYR A 132 14.56 6.82 -4.61
C TYR A 132 15.12 5.50 -4.03
N PRO A 133 16.45 5.33 -4.01
CA PRO A 133 17.08 4.11 -3.51
C PRO A 133 16.79 3.92 -2.02
N LYS A 134 16.73 2.66 -1.59
CA LYS A 134 16.61 2.33 -0.16
C LYS A 134 17.96 2.55 0.50
N MET A 135 17.96 2.85 1.81
CA MET A 135 19.19 3.05 2.58
C MET A 135 20.22 1.92 2.41
N LYS A 136 19.78 0.66 2.31
CA LYS A 136 20.66 -0.50 2.12
C LYS A 136 21.35 -0.56 0.74
N ASP A 137 20.85 0.19 -0.23
CA ASP A 137 21.30 0.22 -1.62
C ASP A 137 22.07 1.52 -1.92
N VAL A 138 22.30 2.36 -0.90
CA VAL A 138 23.05 3.62 -0.98
C VAL A 138 24.37 3.44 -0.26
N GLU A 139 25.47 3.82 -0.92
CA GLU A 139 26.75 4.01 -0.24
C GLU A 139 26.74 5.37 0.46
N VAL A 140 26.92 5.35 1.77
CA VAL A 140 26.97 6.56 2.58
C VAL A 140 28.44 6.96 2.74
N GLU A 141 28.80 8.14 2.22
CA GLU A 141 30.08 8.75 2.55
C GLU A 141 30.08 9.12 4.04
N ASN A 142 31.11 8.69 4.78
CA ASN A 142 31.25 8.82 6.24
C ASN A 142 30.07 8.25 7.06
N PRO A 143 29.92 6.92 7.19
CA PRO A 143 28.81 6.29 7.92
C PRO A 143 28.76 6.57 9.44
N GLN A 144 29.76 7.29 9.97
CA GLN A 144 30.00 7.51 11.40
C GLN A 144 29.71 8.94 11.85
N GLU A 145 29.49 9.87 10.91
CA GLU A 145 29.02 11.24 11.17
C GLU A 145 27.49 11.32 11.06
#